data_AF-A0A7Y1YGN2-F1
#
_entry.id   AF-A0A7Y1YGN2-F1
#
_cell.length_a   1.000
_cell.length_b   1.000
_cell.length_c   1.000
_cell.angle_alpha   90.00
_cell.angle_beta   90.00
_cell.angle_gamma   90.00
#
_symmetry.space_group_name_H-M   'P 1'
#
loop_
_entity.id
_entity.type
_entity.pdbx_description
1 polymer ?
#
loop_
_entity_poly.entity_id
_entity_poly.type
_entity_poly.pdbx_seq_one_letter_code
_entity_poly.pdbx_strand_id
1 'polypeptide(L)'
;MFTLLLINFPICSARSISLTIFFFLTGFAAEWVGVHYGLLFGAYHYGDNLGYKVDGIPLLIGINWALLTLSTAAISQHYVSNKWLRAAFGAFLMIALDFFIEPAAPLFDFWYWDIGHAPVQNFVAWFGIAFVLHTVYVKSNIIGMFRISAHVFLAQLVFFIYFSFYHGI
;
A
#
# COMPACT_ATOMS: atom_id res chain seq x y z
N MET A 1 -0.50 -6.38 13.74
CA MET A 1 -0.85 -4.96 13.58
C MET A 1 -1.81 -4.73 12.42
N PHE A 2 -1.45 -5.15 11.19
CA PHE A 2 -2.25 -4.95 9.96
C PHE A 2 -3.67 -5.55 10.01
N THR A 3 -3.86 -6.72 10.64
CA THR A 3 -5.17 -7.36 10.80
C THR A 3 -6.15 -6.59 11.69
N LEU A 4 -5.64 -5.89 12.72
CA LEU A 4 -6.46 -5.06 13.62
C LEU A 4 -6.94 -3.78 12.93
N LEU A 5 -6.18 -3.26 11.97
CA LEU A 5 -6.51 -2.05 11.22
C LEU A 5 -7.67 -2.32 10.25
N LEU A 6 -7.73 -3.51 9.63
CA LEU A 6 -8.86 -3.91 8.78
C LEU A 6 -10.18 -4.03 9.54
N ILE A 7 -10.16 -4.63 10.74
CA ILE A 7 -11.37 -4.85 11.55
C ILE A 7 -11.97 -3.52 12.02
N ASN A 8 -11.12 -2.51 12.24
CA ASN A 8 -11.53 -1.20 12.69
C ASN A 8 -11.68 -0.18 11.56
N PHE A 9 -11.35 -0.54 10.32
CA PHE A 9 -11.61 0.35 9.19
C PHE A 9 -13.11 0.30 8.88
N PRO A 10 -13.82 1.44 8.88
CA PRO A 10 -15.28 1.48 8.78
C PRO A 10 -15.72 1.20 7.34
N ILE A 11 -15.76 -0.08 6.97
CA ILE A 11 -16.32 -0.54 5.69
C ILE A 11 -17.83 -0.73 5.91
N CYS A 12 -18.58 0.36 5.83
CA CYS A 12 -19.99 0.37 6.23
C CYS A 12 -20.99 0.16 5.07
N SER A 13 -20.53 0.14 3.81
CA SER A 13 -21.41 0.05 2.64
C SER A 13 -20.97 -1.03 1.65
N ALA A 14 -21.94 -1.61 0.91
CA ALA A 14 -21.66 -2.59 -0.15
C ALA A 14 -20.70 -2.03 -1.21
N ARG A 15 -20.77 -0.72 -1.50
CA ARG A 15 -19.83 -0.05 -2.41
C ARG A 15 -18.42 -0.01 -1.82
N SER A 16 -18.28 0.31 -0.54
CA SER A 16 -16.99 0.29 0.16
C SER A 16 -16.39 -1.11 0.16
N ILE A 17 -17.19 -2.15 0.45
CA ILE A 17 -16.74 -3.56 0.41
C ILE A 17 -16.25 -3.92 -1.00
N SER A 18 -17.04 -3.60 -2.03
CA SER A 18 -16.67 -3.90 -3.42
C SER A 18 -15.36 -3.22 -3.82
N LEU A 19 -15.14 -1.95 -3.43
CA LEU A 19 -13.87 -1.28 -3.67
C LEU A 19 -12.71 -1.90 -2.91
N THR A 20 -12.89 -2.25 -1.64
CA THR A 20 -11.85 -2.92 -0.85
C THR A 20 -11.41 -4.23 -1.53
N ILE A 21 -12.37 -5.05 -1.97
CA ILE A 21 -12.09 -6.29 -2.70
C ILE A 21 -11.39 -5.98 -4.02
N PHE A 22 -11.86 -4.97 -4.76
CA PHE A 22 -11.23 -4.58 -6.02
C PHE A 22 -9.77 -4.13 -5.83
N PHE A 23 -9.48 -3.31 -4.82
CA PHE A 23 -8.12 -2.85 -4.50
C PHE A 23 -7.24 -4.00 -4.04
N PHE A 24 -7.78 -4.91 -3.21
CA PHE A 24 -7.11 -6.13 -2.79
C PHE A 24 -6.69 -6.97 -4.00
N LEU A 25 -7.66 -7.29 -4.88
CA LEU A 25 -7.40 -8.17 -6.02
C LEU A 25 -6.46 -7.54 -7.02
N THR A 26 -6.59 -6.23 -7.26
CA THR A 26 -5.70 -5.51 -8.19
C THR A 26 -4.27 -5.47 -7.67
N GLY A 27 -4.09 -5.14 -6.38
CA GLY A 27 -2.79 -5.15 -5.74
C GLY A 27 -2.17 -6.54 -5.73
N PHE A 28 -2.91 -7.55 -5.28
CA PHE A 28 -2.45 -8.93 -5.26
C PHE A 28 -2.06 -9.44 -6.65
N ALA A 29 -2.85 -9.11 -7.69
CA ALA A 29 -2.53 -9.48 -9.06
C ALA A 29 -1.27 -8.76 -9.58
N ALA A 30 -1.07 -7.49 -9.22
CA ALA A 30 0.15 -6.77 -9.58
C ALA A 30 1.39 -7.42 -8.95
N GLU A 31 1.32 -7.78 -7.66
CA GLU A 31 2.39 -8.48 -6.93
C GLU A 31 2.65 -9.87 -7.52
N TRP A 32 1.60 -10.60 -7.88
CA TRP A 32 1.74 -11.89 -8.55
C TRP A 32 2.49 -11.74 -9.89
N VAL A 33 2.12 -10.75 -10.71
CA VAL A 33 2.85 -10.45 -11.95
C VAL A 33 4.31 -10.05 -11.66
N GLY A 34 4.53 -9.29 -10.59
CA GLY A 34 5.85 -8.85 -10.15
C GLY A 34 6.78 -10.00 -9.77
N VAL A 35 6.34 -10.83 -8.84
CA VAL A 35 7.13 -11.96 -8.32
C VAL A 35 7.42 -12.99 -9.41
N HIS A 36 6.43 -13.36 -10.24
CA HIS A 36 6.61 -14.45 -11.20
C HIS A 36 7.34 -14.05 -12.49
N TYR A 37 7.18 -12.81 -12.95
CA TYR A 37 7.75 -12.36 -14.22
C TYR A 37 8.86 -11.32 -14.07
N GLY A 38 9.12 -10.82 -12.85
CA GLY A 38 10.02 -9.67 -12.62
C GLY A 38 9.52 -8.38 -13.26
N LEU A 39 8.24 -8.34 -13.67
CA LEU A 39 7.62 -7.19 -14.33
C LEU A 39 7.12 -6.19 -13.27
N LEU A 40 6.86 -4.94 -13.68
CA LEU A 40 6.37 -3.86 -12.79
C LEU A 40 7.41 -3.38 -11.78
N PHE A 41 7.81 -4.20 -10.81
CA PHE A 41 8.59 -3.74 -9.66
C PHE A 41 10.09 -4.02 -9.78
N GLY A 42 10.48 -5.08 -10.50
CA GLY A 42 11.83 -5.64 -10.51
C GLY A 42 11.82 -7.06 -9.93
N ALA A 43 13.01 -7.67 -9.78
CA ALA A 43 13.14 -9.01 -9.22
C ALA A 43 13.31 -8.96 -7.69
N TYR A 44 12.38 -9.60 -6.99
CA TYR A 44 12.33 -9.71 -5.52
C TYR A 44 11.58 -10.97 -5.11
N HIS A 45 11.71 -11.34 -3.83
CA HIS A 45 11.00 -12.47 -3.25
C HIS A 45 10.51 -12.14 -1.83
N TYR A 46 9.37 -12.71 -1.44
CA TYR A 46 8.79 -12.52 -0.12
C TYR A 46 9.41 -13.46 0.93
N GLY A 47 9.73 -12.89 2.09
CA GLY A 47 10.05 -13.60 3.32
C GLY A 47 8.82 -14.25 3.97
N ASP A 48 8.98 -14.93 5.10
CA ASP A 48 7.92 -15.76 5.71
C ASP A 48 7.09 -15.00 6.75
N ASN A 49 7.55 -13.84 7.22
CA ASN A 49 6.89 -13.07 8.29
C ASN A 49 5.59 -12.33 7.89
N LEU A 50 5.19 -12.35 6.62
CA LEU A 50 3.91 -11.78 6.16
C LEU A 50 2.74 -12.78 6.19
N GLY A 51 2.97 -13.99 6.70
CA GLY A 51 1.93 -15.00 6.92
C GLY A 51 1.65 -15.85 5.67
N TYR A 52 0.40 -16.32 5.54
CA TYR A 52 0.04 -17.29 4.50
C TYR A 52 0.23 -16.73 3.09
N LYS A 53 0.94 -17.50 2.26
CA LYS A 53 1.23 -17.20 0.86
C LYS A 53 0.34 -18.01 -0.07
N VAL A 54 -0.16 -17.37 -1.11
CA VAL A 54 -0.77 -18.04 -2.27
C VAL A 54 0.22 -17.88 -3.42
N ASP A 55 0.73 -19.02 -3.90
CA ASP A 55 1.71 -19.06 -5.00
C ASP A 55 2.98 -18.21 -4.75
N GLY A 56 3.41 -18.11 -3.49
CA GLY A 56 4.57 -17.31 -3.10
C GLY A 56 4.27 -15.86 -2.72
N ILE A 57 3.04 -15.37 -2.96
CA ILE A 57 2.62 -14.00 -2.62
C ILE A 57 1.80 -14.02 -1.31
N PRO A 58 2.22 -13.30 -0.25
CA PRO A 58 1.46 -13.22 1.00
C PRO A 58 0.09 -12.58 0.79
N LEU A 59 -0.98 -13.18 1.32
CA LEU A 59 -2.34 -12.57 1.26
C LEU A 59 -2.36 -11.19 1.93
N LEU A 60 -1.48 -10.97 2.90
CA LEU A 60 -1.36 -9.70 3.61
C LEU A 60 -0.97 -8.54 2.69
N ILE A 61 -0.27 -8.78 1.57
CA ILE A 61 0.09 -7.68 0.66
C ILE A 61 -1.14 -7.12 -0.05
N GLY A 62 -2.07 -7.97 -0.49
CA GLY A 62 -3.34 -7.51 -1.07
C GLY A 62 -4.15 -6.70 -0.06
N ILE A 63 -4.13 -7.11 1.21
CA ILE A 63 -4.73 -6.36 2.32
C ILE A 63 -4.08 -4.98 2.44
N ASN A 64 -2.75 -4.90 2.39
CA ASN A 64 -2.01 -3.65 2.49
C ASN A 64 -2.35 -2.72 1.32
N TRP A 65 -2.41 -3.23 0.09
CA TRP A 65 -2.85 -2.47 -1.08
C TRP A 65 -4.22 -1.82 -0.88
N ALA A 66 -5.20 -2.59 -0.37
CA ALA A 66 -6.53 -2.08 -0.09
C ALA A 66 -6.55 -1.04 1.05
N LEU A 67 -5.91 -1.37 2.18
CA LEU A 67 -5.87 -0.52 3.37
C LEU A 67 -5.19 0.81 3.10
N LEU A 68 -4.02 0.78 2.45
CA LEU A 68 -3.25 1.97 2.10
C LEU A 68 -4.01 2.83 1.12
N THR A 69 -4.53 2.26 0.02
CA THR A 69 -5.34 3.01 -0.96
C THR A 69 -6.51 3.71 -0.28
N LEU A 70 -7.28 3.01 0.55
CA LEU A 70 -8.42 3.62 1.27
C LEU A 70 -7.97 4.73 2.22
N SER A 71 -6.87 4.52 2.93
CA SER A 71 -6.36 5.46 3.93
C SER A 71 -5.81 6.73 3.27
N THR A 72 -4.94 6.60 2.28
CA THR A 72 -4.35 7.74 1.57
C THR A 72 -5.38 8.45 0.69
N ALA A 73 -6.39 7.73 0.18
CA ALA A 73 -7.51 8.36 -0.51
C ALA A 73 -8.38 9.20 0.43
N ALA A 74 -8.66 8.74 1.65
CA ALA A 74 -9.40 9.52 2.65
C ALA A 74 -8.60 10.75 3.13
N ILE A 75 -7.29 10.61 3.31
CA ILE A 75 -6.39 11.73 3.64
C ILE A 75 -6.38 12.76 2.50
N SER A 76 -6.16 12.32 1.27
CA SER A 76 -6.14 13.23 0.12
C SER A 76 -7.49 13.89 -0.15
N GLN A 77 -8.60 13.18 0.09
CA GLN A 77 -9.96 13.73 0.00
C GLN A 77 -10.18 14.89 0.96
N HIS A 78 -9.56 14.85 2.14
CA HIS A 78 -9.68 15.91 3.16
C HIS A 78 -8.95 17.20 2.75
N TYR A 79 -7.76 17.08 2.14
CA TYR A 79 -6.92 18.23 1.82
C TYR A 79 -7.05 18.76 0.39
N VAL A 80 -7.53 17.94 -0.56
CA VAL A 80 -7.50 18.28 -1.98
C VAL A 80 -8.90 18.19 -2.61
N SER A 81 -9.39 19.30 -3.14
CA SER A 81 -10.71 19.37 -3.79
C SER A 81 -10.69 18.88 -5.24
N ASN A 82 -9.62 19.14 -5.99
CA ASN A 82 -9.53 18.75 -7.40
C ASN A 82 -9.37 17.22 -7.53
N LYS A 83 -10.20 16.58 -8.36
CA LYS A 83 -10.24 15.11 -8.50
C LYS A 83 -8.92 14.46 -8.93
N TRP A 84 -8.18 15.11 -9.84
CA TRP A 84 -6.93 14.57 -10.37
C TRP A 84 -5.78 14.78 -9.39
N LEU A 85 -5.70 15.98 -8.80
CA LEU A 85 -4.72 16.26 -7.76
C LEU A 85 -4.96 15.41 -6.52
N ARG A 86 -6.21 15.11 -6.18
CA ARG A 86 -6.56 14.20 -5.09
C ARG A 86 -6.03 12.79 -5.36
N ALA A 87 -6.25 12.27 -6.56
CA ALA A 87 -5.73 10.95 -6.92
C ALA A 87 -4.19 10.91 -6.93
N ALA A 88 -3.55 11.94 -7.49
CA ALA A 88 -2.09 12.07 -7.50
C ALA A 88 -1.52 12.19 -6.08
N PHE A 89 -2.15 12.98 -5.20
CA PHE A 89 -1.70 13.17 -3.84
C PHE A 89 -1.86 11.90 -2.98
N GLY A 90 -2.97 11.18 -3.13
CA GLY A 90 -3.14 9.89 -2.46
C GLY A 90 -2.11 8.84 -2.93
N ALA A 91 -1.85 8.75 -4.23
CA ALA A 91 -0.81 7.87 -4.77
C ALA A 91 0.59 8.27 -4.29
N PHE A 92 0.86 9.57 -4.22
CA PHE A 92 2.11 10.11 -3.65
C PHE A 92 2.30 9.69 -2.19
N LEU A 93 1.24 9.74 -1.37
CA LEU A 93 1.34 9.30 0.03
C LEU A 93 1.68 7.80 0.14
N MET A 94 1.17 6.95 -0.75
CA MET A 94 1.53 5.52 -0.77
C MET A 94 3.02 5.32 -1.06
N ILE A 95 3.56 5.95 -2.11
CA ILE A 95 4.99 5.82 -2.41
C ILE A 95 5.89 6.47 -1.36
N ALA A 96 5.41 7.53 -0.70
CA ALA A 96 6.16 8.17 0.38
C ALA A 96 6.29 7.23 1.58
N LEU A 97 5.24 6.47 1.91
CA LEU A 97 5.32 5.42 2.93
C LEU A 97 6.23 4.28 2.47
N ASP A 98 6.05 3.80 1.24
CA ASP A 98 6.83 2.70 0.65
C ASP A 98 8.34 2.99 0.72
N PHE A 99 8.75 4.21 0.39
CA PHE A 99 10.15 4.66 0.51
C PHE A 99 10.77 4.42 1.89
N PHE A 100 10.00 4.57 2.98
CA PHE A 100 10.49 4.28 4.33
C PHE A 100 10.40 2.79 4.70
N ILE A 101 9.50 2.04 4.07
CA ILE A 101 9.38 0.60 4.31
C ILE A 101 10.54 -0.14 3.66
N GLU A 102 10.93 0.22 2.44
CA GLU A 102 11.88 -0.52 1.61
C GLU A 102 13.21 -0.86 2.31
N PRO A 103 13.91 0.08 2.98
CA PRO A 103 15.15 -0.25 3.68
C PRO A 103 14.93 -1.19 4.87
N ALA A 104 13.76 -1.12 5.50
CA ALA A 104 13.44 -1.90 6.69
C ALA A 104 12.83 -3.28 6.36
N ALA A 105 12.28 -3.48 5.16
CA ALA A 105 11.60 -4.71 4.77
C ALA A 105 12.46 -5.98 4.94
N PRO A 106 13.76 -6.01 4.58
CA PRO A 106 14.61 -7.17 4.83
C PRO A 106 14.82 -7.49 6.32
N LEU A 107 14.84 -6.48 7.19
CA LEU A 107 15.03 -6.65 8.63
C LEU A 107 13.86 -7.37 9.30
N PHE A 108 12.66 -7.18 8.76
CA PHE A 108 11.44 -7.82 9.24
C PHE A 108 11.09 -9.10 8.49
N ASP A 109 11.94 -9.55 7.55
CA ASP A 109 11.66 -10.71 6.68
C ASP A 109 10.34 -10.53 5.90
N PHE A 110 10.15 -9.32 5.36
CA PHE A 110 9.00 -9.01 4.51
C PHE A 110 9.29 -9.37 3.05
N TRP A 111 10.28 -8.74 2.44
CA TRP A 111 10.78 -9.08 1.10
C TRP A 111 12.23 -8.67 0.94
N TYR A 112 12.86 -9.25 -0.08
CA TYR A 112 14.25 -9.05 -0.43
C TYR A 112 14.38 -8.81 -1.93
N TRP A 113 15.13 -7.78 -2.30
CA TRP A 113 15.45 -7.46 -3.69
C TRP A 113 16.69 -8.22 -4.13
N ASP A 114 16.68 -8.78 -5.34
CA ASP A 114 17.83 -9.52 -5.88
C ASP A 114 19.07 -8.62 -6.05
N ILE A 115 18.85 -7.33 -6.31
CA ILE A 115 19.90 -6.30 -6.42
C ILE A 115 20.24 -5.64 -5.06
N GLY A 116 19.67 -6.13 -3.96
CA GLY A 116 19.91 -5.67 -2.59
C GLY A 116 19.18 -4.40 -2.16
N HIS A 117 18.47 -3.72 -3.07
CA HIS A 117 17.69 -2.51 -2.78
C HIS A 117 16.52 -2.37 -3.76
N ALA A 118 15.52 -1.58 -3.38
CA ALA A 118 14.38 -1.30 -4.23
C ALA A 118 14.81 -0.50 -5.48
N PRO A 119 14.55 -0.99 -6.70
CA PRO A 119 14.84 -0.23 -7.92
C PRO A 119 13.89 0.95 -8.08
N VAL A 120 14.31 2.00 -8.79
CA VAL A 120 13.44 3.15 -9.12
C VAL A 120 12.15 2.71 -9.81
N GLN A 121 12.21 1.63 -10.59
CA GLN A 121 11.07 1.02 -11.27
C GLN A 121 9.94 0.65 -10.28
N ASN A 122 10.27 0.17 -9.07
CA ASN A 122 9.30 -0.16 -8.03
C ASN A 122 8.43 1.06 -7.70
N PHE A 123 9.05 2.19 -7.36
CA PHE A 123 8.32 3.41 -7.00
C PHE A 123 7.47 3.96 -8.15
N VAL A 124 7.95 3.85 -9.40
CA VAL A 124 7.19 4.26 -10.59
C VAL A 124 5.96 3.37 -10.79
N ALA A 125 6.12 2.05 -10.66
CA ALA A 125 5.01 1.09 -10.78
C ALA A 125 3.99 1.26 -9.65
N TRP A 126 4.45 1.39 -8.40
CA TRP A 126 3.58 1.69 -7.26
C TRP A 126 2.79 2.97 -7.47
N PHE A 127 3.44 4.05 -7.92
CA PHE A 127 2.74 5.30 -8.21
C PHE A 127 1.68 5.12 -9.31
N GLY A 128 2.03 4.45 -10.41
CA GLY A 128 1.11 4.20 -11.53
C GLY A 128 -0.12 3.40 -11.12
N ILE A 129 0.08 2.27 -10.43
CA ILE A 129 -1.00 1.44 -9.92
C ILE A 129 -1.84 2.22 -8.90
N ALA A 130 -1.19 2.82 -7.91
CA ALA A 130 -1.88 3.59 -6.88
C ALA A 130 -2.69 4.75 -7.47
N PHE A 131 -2.19 5.44 -8.49
CA PHE A 131 -2.92 6.53 -9.15
C PHE A 131 -4.21 6.03 -9.83
N VAL A 132 -4.18 4.85 -10.47
CA VAL A 132 -5.36 4.22 -11.04
C VAL A 132 -6.36 3.86 -9.94
N LEU A 133 -5.91 3.20 -8.87
CA LEU A 133 -6.78 2.82 -7.75
C LEU A 133 -7.41 4.05 -7.07
N HIS A 134 -6.64 5.11 -6.87
CA HIS A 134 -7.16 6.37 -6.33
C HIS A 134 -8.14 7.05 -7.28
N THR A 135 -7.91 6.99 -8.59
CA THR A 135 -8.88 7.51 -9.58
C THR A 135 -10.21 6.77 -9.48
N VAL A 136 -10.19 5.44 -9.29
CA VAL A 136 -11.38 4.63 -9.04
C VAL A 136 -12.06 5.04 -7.74
N TYR A 137 -11.29 5.23 -6.66
CA TYR A 137 -11.82 5.73 -5.38
C TYR A 137 -12.54 7.06 -5.55
N VAL A 138 -11.90 8.04 -6.21
CA VAL A 138 -12.48 9.39 -6.40
C VAL A 138 -13.77 9.33 -7.20
N LYS A 139 -13.85 8.47 -8.23
CA LYS A 139 -15.08 8.27 -9.02
C LYS A 139 -16.21 7.58 -8.24
N SER A 140 -15.88 6.82 -7.21
CA SER A 140 -16.87 6.08 -6.42
C SER A 140 -17.69 6.95 -5.46
N ASN A 141 -17.26 8.20 -5.23
CA ASN A 141 -17.88 9.19 -4.34
C ASN A 141 -18.12 8.66 -2.91
N ILE A 142 -17.26 7.75 -2.45
CA ILE A 142 -17.25 7.33 -1.05
C ILE A 142 -16.55 8.39 -0.21
N ILE A 143 -17.04 8.59 1.00
CA ILE A 143 -16.43 9.46 2.01
C ILE A 143 -15.68 8.58 3.00
N GLY A 144 -14.36 8.72 3.03
CA GLY A 144 -13.50 8.01 3.98
C GLY A 144 -13.46 8.69 5.34
N MET A 145 -13.15 7.93 6.39
CA MET A 145 -12.95 8.50 7.72
C MET A 145 -11.51 9.01 7.87
N PHE A 146 -11.34 10.32 7.73
CA PHE A 146 -10.04 11.00 7.79
C PHE A 146 -9.23 10.62 9.04
N ARG A 147 -9.84 10.73 10.23
CA ARG A 147 -9.11 10.49 11.49
C ARG A 147 -8.51 9.09 11.54
N ILE A 148 -9.32 8.05 11.32
CA ILE A 148 -8.84 6.65 11.36
C ILE A 148 -7.74 6.45 10.31
N SER A 149 -7.98 6.91 9.09
CA SER A 149 -7.03 6.79 7.97
C SER A 149 -5.69 7.47 8.26
N ALA A 150 -5.72 8.68 8.83
CA ALA A 150 -4.52 9.40 9.23
C ALA A 150 -3.75 8.68 10.34
N HIS A 151 -4.43 8.13 11.36
CA HIS A 151 -3.76 7.38 12.43
C HIS A 151 -3.13 6.08 11.90
N VAL A 152 -3.83 5.35 11.03
CA VAL A 152 -3.32 4.14 10.36
C VAL A 152 -2.05 4.44 9.56
N PHE A 153 -2.08 5.51 8.76
CA PHE A 153 -0.96 5.93 7.93
C PHE A 153 0.23 6.41 8.78
N LEU A 154 -0.02 7.31 9.74
CA LEU A 154 1.01 7.88 10.60
C LEU A 154 1.65 6.82 11.51
N ALA A 155 0.88 5.86 12.01
CA ALA A 155 1.44 4.77 12.83
C ALA A 155 2.46 3.96 12.03
N GLN A 156 2.18 3.64 10.77
CA GLN A 156 3.12 2.95 9.90
C GLN A 156 4.32 3.84 9.57
N LEU A 157 4.07 5.09 9.17
CA LEU A 157 5.13 6.02 8.81
C LEU A 157 6.11 6.24 9.97
N VAL A 158 5.60 6.52 11.17
CA VAL A 158 6.42 6.71 12.38
C VAL A 158 7.16 5.43 12.74
N PHE A 159 6.50 4.27 12.63
CA PHE A 159 7.14 2.98 12.89
C PHE A 159 8.35 2.77 11.98
N PHE A 160 8.18 2.88 10.66
CA PHE A 160 9.27 2.62 9.72
C PHE A 160 10.35 3.70 9.80
N ILE A 161 10.00 4.98 9.94
CA ILE A 161 10.98 6.06 10.16
C ILE A 161 11.84 5.78 11.40
N TYR A 162 11.21 5.45 12.53
CA TYR A 162 11.94 5.15 13.77
C TYR A 162 12.92 3.99 13.56
N PHE A 163 12.46 2.91 12.92
CA PHE A 163 13.29 1.74 12.66
C PHE A 163 14.45 2.03 11.69
N SER A 164 14.23 2.88 10.68
CA SER A 164 15.28 3.33 9.77
C SER A 164 16.39 4.07 10.53
N PHE A 165 16.02 5.06 11.34
CA PHE A 165 17.01 5.79 12.16
C PHE A 165 17.71 4.92 13.19
N TYR A 166 16.99 4.00 13.85
CA TYR A 166 17.57 3.12 14.87
C TYR A 166 18.61 2.16 14.30
N HIS A 167 18.42 1.67 13.07
CA HIS A 167 19.36 0.77 12.39
C HIS A 167 20.36 1.48 11.48
N GLY A 168 20.24 2.81 11.28
CA GLY A 168 21.15 3.59 10.44
C GLY A 168 21.01 3.29 8.94
N ILE A 169 19.79 2.96 8.49
CA ILE A 169 19.43 2.62 7.11
C ILE A 169 18.58 3.71 6.45
#